data_AF-A0A2I0GYN0-F1
#
_entry.id   AF-A0A2I0GYN0-F1
#
_cell.length_a   1.000
_cell.length_b   1.000
_cell.length_c   1.000
_cell.angle_alpha   90.00
_cell.angle_beta   90.00
_cell.angle_gamma   90.00
#
_symmetry.space_group_name_H-M   'P 1'
#
loop_
_entity.id
_entity.type
_entity.pdbx_description
1 polymer ?
#
loop_
_entity_poly.entity_id
_entity_poly.type
_entity_poly.pdbx_seq_one_letter_code
_entity_poly.pdbx_strand_id
1 'polypeptide(L)'
;MEYLSIIWELIDQHFRPVAAISASFFAIFFAWRKIGYKVNVTYDITLAGTSEARINNMVFQNKKDKPLSIYKIFAILDKNYCLEIYKCSPPLILKPYESISVETEEYSYLSVGEDRYSPEFWDAEIHIESDDKIIKCRAKPHKTLAFDYMKISKKINRFNDVVYTDNVAYILVYAVNNVDKTAFLYDSGVILHEWDFHFNGINFSGEKLEADDVFQFLEIHYSRIIDSYLLYKMNECPSGFELLKHHKFERS
;
A
#
# COMPACT_ATOMS: atom_id res chain seq x y z
N MET A 1 16.30 -48.35 55.89
CA MET A 1 17.37 -48.62 54.90
C MET A 1 16.81 -49.40 53.71
N GLU A 2 16.08 -50.49 53.94
CA GLU A 2 15.49 -51.36 52.89
C GLU A 2 14.42 -50.70 52.00
N TYR A 3 13.57 -49.83 52.57
CA TYR A 3 12.59 -49.07 51.78
C TYR A 3 13.22 -48.05 50.83
N LEU A 4 14.37 -47.48 51.21
CA LEU A 4 15.10 -46.52 50.38
C LEU A 4 15.79 -47.19 49.20
N SER A 5 16.27 -48.43 49.36
CA SER A 5 16.86 -49.20 48.26
C SER A 5 15.82 -49.63 47.23
N ILE A 6 14.61 -50.03 47.67
CA ILE A 6 13.51 -50.40 46.76
C ILE A 6 13.06 -49.18 45.94
N ILE A 7 12.93 -48.00 46.56
CA ILE A 7 12.58 -46.76 45.85
C ILE A 7 13.68 -46.37 44.86
N TRP A 8 14.95 -46.52 45.25
CA TRP A 8 16.08 -46.25 44.35
C TRP A 8 16.13 -47.20 43.16
N GLU A 9 15.90 -48.50 43.36
CA GLU A 9 15.82 -49.47 42.27
C GLU A 9 14.65 -49.18 41.33
N LEU A 10 13.48 -48.79 41.85
CA LEU A 10 12.31 -48.47 41.03
C LEU A 10 12.51 -47.20 40.19
N ILE A 11 13.17 -46.18 40.75
CA ILE A 11 13.57 -44.97 40.02
C ILE A 11 14.64 -45.33 38.97
N ASP A 12 15.65 -46.11 39.31
CA ASP A 12 16.74 -46.42 38.39
C ASP A 12 16.26 -47.31 37.23
N GLN A 13 15.45 -48.33 37.53
CA GLN A 13 15.00 -49.32 36.56
C GLN A 13 13.87 -48.84 35.65
N HIS A 14 13.03 -47.90 36.10
CA HIS A 14 11.87 -47.44 35.31
C HIS A 14 11.90 -45.97 34.96
N PHE A 15 12.35 -45.09 35.86
CA PHE A 15 12.35 -43.65 35.58
C PHE A 15 13.51 -43.25 34.65
N ARG A 16 14.73 -43.76 34.84
CA ARG A 16 15.87 -43.40 33.97
C ARG A 16 15.64 -43.78 32.49
N PRO A 17 15.16 -44.98 32.13
CA PRO A 17 14.89 -45.32 30.73
C PRO A 17 13.79 -44.46 30.11
N VAL A 18 12.69 -44.22 30.86
CA VAL A 18 11.58 -43.38 30.39
C VAL A 18 12.03 -41.93 30.18
N ALA A 19 12.81 -41.39 31.12
CA ALA A 19 13.40 -40.06 30.99
C ALA A 19 14.36 -39.97 29.79
N ALA A 20 15.21 -40.97 29.58
CA ALA A 20 16.14 -41.03 28.46
C ALA A 20 15.42 -41.10 27.10
N ILE A 21 14.36 -41.92 26.98
CA ILE A 21 13.54 -42.01 25.77
C ILE A 21 12.83 -40.68 25.52
N SER A 22 12.24 -40.08 26.55
CA SER A 22 11.56 -38.79 26.46
C SER A 22 12.51 -37.69 26.01
N ALA A 23 13.69 -37.59 26.65
CA ALA A 23 14.72 -36.63 26.29
C ALA A 23 15.22 -36.83 24.85
N SER A 24 15.40 -38.09 24.42
CA SER A 24 15.79 -38.42 23.05
C SER A 24 14.73 -37.98 22.04
N PHE A 25 13.45 -38.21 22.34
CA PHE A 25 12.35 -37.76 21.49
C PHE A 25 12.34 -36.23 21.34
N PHE A 26 12.49 -35.50 22.45
CA PHE A 26 12.60 -34.03 22.41
C PHE A 26 13.83 -33.57 21.64
N ALA A 27 15.00 -34.20 21.84
CA ALA A 27 16.22 -33.85 21.12
C ALA A 27 16.05 -34.01 19.59
N ILE A 28 15.47 -35.13 19.15
CA ILE A 28 15.17 -35.39 17.73
C ILE A 28 14.17 -34.36 17.20
N PHE A 29 13.11 -34.08 17.95
CA PHE A 29 12.09 -33.10 17.57
C PHE A 29 12.66 -31.69 17.38
N PHE A 30 13.46 -31.21 18.35
CA PHE A 30 14.10 -29.89 18.27
C PHE A 30 15.16 -29.82 17.16
N ALA A 31 15.93 -30.89 16.96
CA ALA A 31 16.87 -30.97 15.85
C ALA A 31 16.15 -30.81 14.51
N TRP A 32 15.02 -31.52 14.30
CA TRP A 32 14.27 -31.43 13.06
C TRP A 32 13.68 -30.02 12.80
N ARG A 33 13.27 -29.30 13.85
CA ARG A 33 12.80 -27.90 13.73
C ARG A 33 13.89 -26.91 13.31
N LYS A 34 15.18 -27.23 13.54
CA LYS A 34 16.34 -26.40 13.17
C LYS A 34 16.95 -26.73 11.82
N ILE A 35 16.81 -27.98 11.35
CA ILE A 35 17.42 -28.44 10.10
C ILE A 35 16.71 -27.83 8.88
N GLY A 36 17.50 -27.41 7.88
CA GLY A 36 17.04 -26.85 6.61
C GLY A 36 16.51 -25.42 6.69
N TYR A 37 15.86 -24.96 5.62
CA TYR A 37 15.28 -23.62 5.50
C TYR A 37 13.84 -23.74 5.04
N LYS A 38 12.94 -22.93 5.62
CA LYS A 38 11.54 -22.88 5.22
C LYS A 38 11.00 -21.48 5.48
N VAL A 39 10.96 -20.69 4.41
CA VAL A 39 10.44 -19.32 4.43
C VAL A 39 9.22 -19.27 3.51
N ASN A 40 8.11 -18.81 4.05
CA ASN A 40 6.94 -18.45 3.25
C ASN A 40 7.02 -16.97 2.91
N VAL A 41 6.57 -16.58 1.73
CA VAL A 41 6.46 -15.17 1.35
C VAL A 41 5.12 -14.90 0.71
N THR A 42 4.48 -13.82 1.13
CA THR A 42 3.33 -13.22 0.45
C THR A 42 3.73 -11.86 -0.10
N TYR A 43 3.24 -11.50 -1.27
CA TYR A 43 3.58 -10.24 -1.91
C TYR A 43 2.41 -9.68 -2.71
N ASP A 44 2.39 -8.37 -2.89
CA ASP A 44 1.42 -7.69 -3.74
C ASP A 44 2.05 -7.35 -5.10
N ILE A 45 1.22 -7.20 -6.12
CA ILE A 45 1.62 -6.58 -7.38
C ILE A 45 1.01 -5.18 -7.39
N THR A 46 1.87 -4.18 -7.28
CA THR A 46 1.46 -2.78 -7.29
C THR A 46 1.52 -2.23 -8.71
N LEU A 47 0.39 -1.71 -9.16
CA LEU A 47 0.26 -0.95 -10.41
C LEU A 47 0.12 0.51 -10.01
N ALA A 48 1.12 1.34 -10.35
CA ALA A 48 1.05 2.79 -10.17
C ALA A 48 0.89 3.47 -11.54
N GLY A 49 0.22 4.63 -11.58
CA GLY A 49 0.06 5.38 -12.83
C GLY A 49 1.36 6.01 -13.34
N THR A 50 2.35 6.19 -12.46
CA THR A 50 3.62 6.90 -12.72
C THR A 50 4.84 5.98 -12.73
N SER A 51 4.69 4.71 -12.36
CA SER A 51 5.78 3.72 -12.35
C SER A 51 5.32 2.43 -13.01
N GLU A 52 6.27 1.59 -13.38
CA GLU A 52 5.93 0.25 -13.87
C GLU A 52 5.36 -0.63 -12.76
N ALA A 53 4.64 -1.68 -13.18
CA ALA A 53 4.14 -2.71 -12.28
C ALA A 53 5.31 -3.34 -11.54
N ARG A 54 5.19 -3.54 -10.22
CA ARG A 54 6.25 -4.13 -9.39
C ARG A 54 5.72 -5.07 -8.31
N ILE A 55 6.56 -6.02 -7.90
CA ILE A 55 6.34 -6.81 -6.68
C ILE A 55 6.60 -5.91 -5.48
N ASN A 56 5.63 -5.75 -4.58
CA ASN A 56 5.75 -4.89 -3.40
C ASN A 56 5.14 -5.56 -2.16
N ASN A 57 5.24 -4.90 -0.99
CA ASN A 57 4.65 -5.33 0.29
C ASN A 57 4.95 -6.81 0.61
N MET A 58 6.21 -7.20 0.48
CA MET A 58 6.61 -8.58 0.68
C MET A 58 6.66 -8.91 2.17
N VAL A 59 5.87 -9.88 2.61
CA VAL A 59 5.88 -10.38 4.00
C VAL A 59 6.55 -11.74 4.02
N PHE A 60 7.74 -11.80 4.61
CA PHE A 60 8.51 -13.03 4.80
C PHE A 60 8.22 -13.62 6.18
N GLN A 61 7.94 -14.92 6.24
CA GLN A 61 7.69 -15.64 7.48
C GLN A 61 8.60 -16.84 7.63
N ASN A 62 9.36 -16.89 8.72
CA ASN A 62 10.21 -18.02 9.05
C ASN A 62 9.40 -19.13 9.70
N LYS A 63 9.60 -20.37 9.23
CA LYS A 63 8.97 -21.57 9.80
C LYS A 63 9.96 -22.49 10.51
N LYS A 64 11.17 -22.00 10.79
CA LYS A 64 12.25 -22.75 11.42
C LYS A 64 12.68 -22.11 12.73
N ASP A 65 13.22 -22.96 13.61
CA ASP A 65 13.72 -22.59 14.94
C ASP A 65 15.17 -22.06 14.90
N LYS A 66 15.48 -21.22 13.90
CA LYS A 66 16.77 -20.56 13.77
C LYS A 66 16.61 -19.23 13.04
N PRO A 67 17.39 -18.21 13.41
CA PRO A 67 17.37 -16.95 12.69
C PRO A 67 17.92 -17.13 11.27
N LEU A 68 17.54 -16.20 10.39
CA LEU A 68 18.01 -16.14 9.02
C LEU A 68 18.37 -14.70 8.66
N SER A 69 19.61 -14.48 8.20
CA SER A 69 20.04 -13.19 7.67
C SER A 69 19.69 -13.10 6.18
N ILE A 70 19.01 -12.03 5.77
CA ILE A 70 18.62 -11.75 4.40
C ILE A 70 19.44 -10.56 3.89
N TYR A 71 20.24 -10.79 2.86
CA TYR A 71 21.09 -9.78 2.24
C TYR A 71 20.44 -9.20 0.99
N LYS A 72 19.80 -10.06 0.19
CA LYS A 72 19.12 -9.68 -1.04
C LYS A 72 17.87 -10.51 -1.27
N ILE A 73 16.93 -9.93 -1.99
CA ILE A 73 15.71 -10.56 -2.43
C ILE A 73 15.68 -10.52 -3.96
N PHE A 74 15.47 -11.67 -4.58
CA PHE A 74 15.38 -11.82 -6.02
C PHE A 74 14.02 -12.41 -6.42
N ALA A 75 13.54 -12.05 -7.60
CA ALA A 75 12.52 -12.79 -8.31
C ALA A 75 13.13 -13.49 -9.53
N ILE A 76 12.81 -14.77 -9.69
CA ILE A 76 13.01 -15.48 -10.96
C ILE A 76 11.71 -15.39 -11.75
N LEU A 77 11.80 -14.77 -12.92
CA LEU A 77 10.71 -14.47 -13.85
C LEU A 77 10.92 -15.27 -15.14
N ASP A 78 9.84 -15.74 -15.75
CA ASP A 78 9.85 -16.60 -16.95
C ASP A 78 10.89 -17.74 -16.89
N LYS A 79 11.10 -18.28 -15.67
CA LYS A 79 12.04 -19.36 -15.32
C LYS A 79 13.53 -19.04 -15.47
N ASN A 80 13.92 -17.99 -16.20
CA ASN A 80 15.31 -17.73 -16.57
C ASN A 80 15.81 -16.31 -16.26
N TYR A 81 14.93 -15.34 -16.04
CA TYR A 81 15.33 -13.96 -15.77
C TYR A 81 15.38 -13.71 -14.27
N CYS A 82 16.50 -13.18 -13.78
CA CYS A 82 16.69 -12.83 -12.38
C CYS A 82 16.55 -11.32 -12.21
N LEU A 83 15.59 -10.89 -11.38
CA LEU A 83 15.39 -9.51 -10.99
C LEU A 83 15.79 -9.33 -9.52
N GLU A 84 16.75 -8.45 -9.24
CA GLU A 84 17.01 -8.00 -7.86
C GLU A 84 15.88 -7.07 -7.44
N ILE A 85 15.02 -7.54 -6.53
CA ILE A 85 13.87 -6.77 -6.05
C ILE A 85 14.31 -5.79 -4.96
N TYR A 86 15.18 -6.24 -4.06
CA TYR A 86 15.58 -5.46 -2.91
C TYR A 86 16.94 -5.90 -2.37
N LYS A 87 17.78 -4.92 -2.04
CA LYS A 87 19.10 -5.13 -1.43
C LYS A 87 19.10 -4.58 -0.01
N CYS A 88 19.35 -5.44 0.96
CA CYS A 88 19.37 -5.07 2.37
C CYS A 88 20.73 -4.49 2.76
N SER A 89 20.74 -3.30 3.36
CA SER A 89 21.94 -2.70 3.92
C SER A 89 21.56 -1.87 5.16
N PRO A 90 21.68 -2.41 6.40
CA PRO A 90 22.28 -3.71 6.77
C PRO A 90 21.38 -4.93 6.45
N PRO A 91 21.90 -6.17 6.57
CA PRO A 91 21.11 -7.39 6.37
C PRO A 91 19.92 -7.47 7.33
N LEU A 92 18.77 -7.92 6.83
CA LEU A 92 17.57 -8.11 7.65
C LEU A 92 17.64 -9.44 8.41
N ILE A 93 17.39 -9.41 9.72
CA ILE A 93 17.38 -10.63 10.55
C ILE A 93 15.96 -11.12 10.74
N LEU A 94 15.62 -12.21 10.07
CA LEU A 94 14.35 -12.89 10.23
C LEU A 94 14.46 -13.92 11.37
N LYS A 95 13.99 -13.54 12.56
CA LYS A 95 14.03 -14.36 13.78
C LYS A 95 13.20 -15.65 13.66
N PRO A 96 13.44 -16.64 14.54
CA PRO A 96 12.64 -17.87 14.58
C PRO A 96 11.15 -17.59 14.70
N TYR A 97 10.33 -18.19 13.82
CA TYR A 97 8.86 -18.08 13.81
C TYR A 97 8.26 -16.67 13.63
N GLU A 98 9.09 -15.66 13.41
CA GLU A 98 8.64 -14.29 13.18
C GLU A 98 8.38 -14.01 11.70
N SER A 99 7.82 -12.82 11.45
CA SER A 99 7.62 -12.29 10.11
C SER A 99 8.19 -10.88 10.01
N ILE A 100 8.68 -10.53 8.83
CA ILE A 100 9.13 -9.17 8.49
C ILE A 100 8.44 -8.72 7.21
N SER A 101 8.17 -7.42 7.11
CA SER A 101 7.68 -6.79 5.89
C SER A 101 8.81 -6.04 5.20
N VAL A 102 8.83 -6.08 3.87
CA VAL A 102 9.77 -5.36 3.02
C VAL A 102 8.98 -4.65 1.92
N GLU A 103 9.15 -3.33 1.85
CA GLU A 103 8.65 -2.51 0.77
C GLU A 103 9.74 -2.31 -0.28
N THR A 104 9.32 -2.13 -1.52
CA THR A 104 10.20 -2.07 -2.69
C THR A 104 10.16 -0.70 -3.34
N GLU A 105 11.31 -0.28 -3.86
CA GLU A 105 11.46 1.00 -4.54
C GLU A 105 10.76 0.99 -5.91
N GLU A 106 10.32 2.17 -6.34
CA GLU A 106 9.72 2.33 -7.66
C GLU A 106 10.80 2.33 -8.75
N TYR A 107 10.46 1.83 -9.93
CA TYR A 107 11.31 1.92 -11.11
C TYR A 107 10.51 2.33 -12.35
N SER A 108 11.22 2.92 -13.31
CA SER A 108 10.61 3.42 -14.55
C SER A 108 10.42 2.33 -15.61
N TYR A 109 11.36 1.39 -15.73
CA TYR A 109 11.26 0.24 -16.65
C TYR A 109 12.27 -0.85 -16.29
N LEU A 110 11.98 -2.07 -16.75
CA LEU A 110 12.93 -3.18 -16.75
C LEU A 110 13.47 -3.40 -18.16
N SER A 111 14.70 -3.90 -18.25
CA SER A 111 15.34 -4.23 -19.51
C SER A 111 16.18 -5.49 -19.40
N VAL A 112 16.33 -6.19 -20.52
CA VAL A 112 17.27 -7.30 -20.69
C VAL A 112 18.20 -6.89 -21.84
N GLY A 113 19.42 -6.47 -21.50
CA GLY A 113 20.28 -5.81 -22.48
C GLY A 113 19.70 -4.45 -22.88
N GLU A 114 19.48 -4.23 -24.16
CA GLU A 114 18.90 -2.97 -24.69
C GLU A 114 17.37 -3.04 -24.85
N ASP A 115 16.79 -4.24 -24.76
CA ASP A 115 15.36 -4.45 -24.97
C ASP A 115 14.57 -4.22 -23.69
N ARG A 116 13.46 -3.50 -23.81
CA ARG A 116 12.51 -3.33 -22.71
C ARG A 116 11.84 -4.66 -22.39
N TYR A 117 11.80 -4.98 -21.10
CA TYR A 117 11.24 -6.23 -20.59
C TYR A 117 10.02 -5.93 -19.72
N SER A 118 8.91 -6.63 -19.96
CA SER A 118 7.64 -6.43 -19.26
C SER A 118 7.13 -7.79 -18.74
N PRO A 119 7.61 -8.24 -17.57
CA PRO A 119 7.28 -9.55 -17.03
C PRO A 119 5.88 -9.62 -16.42
N GLU A 120 5.32 -10.83 -16.35
CA GLU A 120 4.17 -11.13 -15.50
C GLU A 120 4.64 -11.55 -14.09
N PHE A 121 4.21 -10.82 -13.06
CA PHE A 121 4.68 -11.05 -11.69
C PHE A 121 3.87 -12.08 -10.89
N TRP A 122 2.76 -12.59 -11.40
CA TRP A 122 1.84 -13.47 -10.66
C TRP A 122 2.44 -14.82 -10.26
N ASP A 123 3.35 -15.33 -11.09
CA ASP A 123 4.03 -16.62 -10.90
C ASP A 123 5.51 -16.45 -10.53
N ALA A 124 5.90 -15.26 -10.06
CA ALA A 124 7.28 -14.97 -9.70
C ALA A 124 7.79 -15.92 -8.60
N GLU A 125 8.94 -16.54 -8.85
CA GLU A 125 9.61 -17.34 -7.82
C GLU A 125 10.49 -16.42 -6.98
N ILE A 126 10.18 -16.30 -5.69
CA ILE A 126 10.96 -15.44 -4.79
C ILE A 126 12.09 -16.23 -4.16
N HIS A 127 13.28 -15.65 -4.21
CA HIS A 127 14.51 -16.19 -3.66
C HIS A 127 15.14 -15.17 -2.71
N ILE A 128 15.78 -15.65 -1.65
CA ILE A 128 16.54 -14.81 -0.73
C ILE A 128 17.98 -15.25 -0.68
N GLU A 129 18.90 -14.29 -0.72
CA GLU A 129 20.32 -14.51 -0.45
C GLU A 129 20.55 -14.47 1.05
N SER A 130 21.18 -15.52 1.58
CA SER A 130 21.49 -15.67 2.98
C SER A 130 22.87 -16.31 3.14
N ASP A 131 23.78 -15.60 3.82
CA ASP A 131 25.16 -15.98 4.16
C ASP A 131 25.94 -16.69 3.03
N ASP A 132 25.66 -17.97 2.79
CA ASP A 132 26.35 -18.88 1.89
C ASP A 132 25.45 -19.55 0.82
N LYS A 133 24.19 -19.14 0.70
CA LYS A 133 23.21 -19.81 -0.17
C LYS A 133 22.08 -18.90 -0.63
N ILE A 134 21.41 -19.38 -1.68
CA ILE A 134 20.13 -18.85 -2.14
C ILE A 134 19.03 -19.81 -1.67
N ILE A 135 18.04 -19.27 -0.96
CA ILE A 135 16.90 -20.03 -0.46
C ILE A 135 15.68 -19.69 -1.31
N LYS A 136 15.10 -20.69 -1.97
CA LYS A 136 13.81 -20.57 -2.62
C LYS A 136 12.70 -20.47 -1.58
N CYS A 137 11.94 -19.39 -1.62
CA CYS A 137 10.80 -19.16 -0.74
C CYS A 137 9.55 -19.86 -1.27
N ARG A 138 8.63 -20.22 -0.37
CA ARG A 138 7.28 -20.63 -0.74
C ARG A 138 6.45 -19.38 -1.00
N ALA A 139 6.56 -18.87 -2.22
CA ALA A 139 5.90 -17.66 -2.65
C ALA A 139 4.43 -17.89 -2.97
N LYS A 140 3.58 -16.97 -2.52
CA LYS A 140 2.18 -16.88 -2.93
C LYS A 140 1.87 -15.40 -3.15
N PRO A 141 1.39 -15.00 -4.34
CA PRO A 141 0.83 -13.66 -4.46
C PRO A 141 -0.30 -13.52 -3.44
N HIS A 142 -0.39 -12.35 -2.81
CA HIS A 142 -1.44 -12.05 -1.87
C HIS A 142 -2.76 -12.08 -2.64
N LYS A 143 -3.49 -13.19 -2.49
CA LYS A 143 -4.87 -13.28 -2.91
C LYS A 143 -5.69 -12.82 -1.73
N THR A 144 -6.44 -11.73 -1.91
CA THR A 144 -7.56 -11.46 -1.01
C THR A 144 -8.36 -12.76 -0.92
N LEU A 145 -8.58 -13.27 0.30
CA LEU A 145 -9.55 -14.33 0.52
C LEU A 145 -10.89 -13.72 0.10
N ALA A 146 -11.24 -13.88 -1.17
CA ALA A 146 -12.51 -13.45 -1.69
C ALA A 146 -13.54 -14.35 -1.01
N PHE A 147 -14.16 -13.82 0.02
CA PHE A 147 -15.49 -14.26 0.39
C PHE A 147 -16.37 -14.13 -0.86
N ASP A 148 -17.36 -15.00 -1.04
CA ASP A 148 -18.33 -14.99 -2.15
C ASP A 148 -19.29 -13.77 -2.08
N TYR A 149 -18.73 -12.57 -1.95
CA TYR A 149 -19.43 -11.31 -1.92
C TYR A 149 -18.98 -10.44 -3.09
N MET A 150 -19.90 -9.63 -3.59
CA MET A 150 -19.61 -8.65 -4.63
C MET A 150 -18.61 -7.61 -4.09
N LYS A 151 -17.47 -7.46 -4.76
CA LYS A 151 -16.42 -6.51 -4.37
C LYS A 151 -16.90 -5.08 -4.59
N ILE A 152 -16.99 -4.29 -3.51
CA ILE A 152 -17.20 -2.84 -3.60
C ILE A 152 -15.84 -2.20 -3.89
N SER A 153 -15.74 -1.43 -4.99
CA SER A 153 -14.54 -0.67 -5.33
C SER A 153 -14.69 0.76 -4.82
N LYS A 154 -13.63 1.31 -4.23
CA LYS A 154 -13.56 2.71 -3.79
C LYS A 154 -12.76 3.52 -4.79
N LYS A 155 -13.35 4.59 -5.34
CA LYS A 155 -12.64 5.63 -6.08
C LYS A 155 -12.38 6.81 -5.14
N ILE A 156 -11.19 7.39 -5.17
CA ILE A 156 -10.85 8.59 -4.38
C ILE A 156 -10.40 9.66 -5.36
N ASN A 157 -11.24 10.68 -5.54
CA ASN A 157 -10.89 11.86 -6.35
C ASN A 157 -10.32 12.95 -5.44
N ARG A 158 -9.30 13.67 -5.90
CA ARG A 158 -8.67 14.77 -5.15
C ARG A 158 -8.42 15.99 -6.03
N PHE A 159 -8.46 17.16 -5.42
CA PHE A 159 -8.00 18.43 -5.98
C PHE A 159 -7.30 19.20 -4.86
N ASN A 160 -6.06 19.68 -5.08
CA ASN A 160 -5.22 20.29 -4.05
C ASN A 160 -5.20 19.48 -2.73
N ASP A 161 -5.00 18.16 -2.84
CA ASP A 161 -5.00 17.18 -1.74
C ASP A 161 -6.32 16.97 -0.98
N VAL A 162 -7.39 17.65 -1.38
CA VAL A 162 -8.71 17.55 -0.74
C VAL A 162 -9.59 16.56 -1.49
N VAL A 163 -10.20 15.64 -0.74
CA VAL A 163 -11.10 14.62 -1.30
C VAL A 163 -12.48 15.23 -1.52
N TYR A 164 -13.01 15.09 -2.73
CA TYR A 164 -14.37 15.53 -3.09
C TYR A 164 -15.24 14.36 -3.58
N THR A 165 -16.55 14.58 -3.58
CA THR A 165 -17.54 13.60 -4.05
C THR A 165 -18.02 13.94 -5.46
N ASP A 166 -18.66 12.99 -6.13
CA ASP A 166 -19.18 13.16 -7.50
C ASP A 166 -20.32 14.19 -7.60
N ASN A 167 -20.77 14.77 -6.48
CA ASN A 167 -21.79 15.83 -6.44
C ASN A 167 -21.19 17.24 -6.59
N VAL A 168 -19.86 17.36 -6.65
CA VAL A 168 -19.20 18.62 -6.96
C VAL A 168 -19.37 18.91 -8.45
N ALA A 169 -19.91 20.09 -8.77
CA ALA A 169 -20.12 20.57 -10.13
C ALA A 169 -18.92 21.40 -10.62
N TYR A 170 -18.40 22.26 -9.72
CA TYR A 170 -17.29 23.16 -10.02
C TYR A 170 -16.30 23.26 -8.87
N ILE A 171 -15.06 23.57 -9.21
CA ILE A 171 -14.01 23.90 -8.27
C ILE A 171 -13.63 25.37 -8.50
N LEU A 172 -13.68 26.16 -7.44
CA LEU A 172 -13.30 27.56 -7.44
C LEU A 172 -11.98 27.71 -6.69
N VAL A 173 -10.91 28.04 -7.41
CA VAL A 173 -9.66 28.49 -6.79
C VAL A 173 -9.67 30.01 -6.82
N TYR A 174 -9.60 30.66 -5.68
CA TYR A 174 -9.73 32.11 -5.59
C TYR A 174 -8.71 32.72 -4.64
N ALA A 175 -8.30 33.95 -4.93
CA ALA A 175 -7.34 34.69 -4.14
C ALA A 175 -8.04 35.78 -3.32
N VAL A 176 -7.73 35.86 -2.02
CA VAL A 176 -8.10 36.99 -1.16
C VAL A 176 -6.85 37.46 -0.43
N ASN A 177 -6.47 38.72 -0.63
CA ASN A 177 -5.26 39.30 -0.05
C ASN A 177 -3.99 38.49 -0.38
N ASN A 178 -3.87 38.06 -1.64
CA ASN A 178 -2.77 37.21 -2.15
C ASN A 178 -2.65 35.82 -1.48
N VAL A 179 -3.72 35.32 -0.84
CA VAL A 179 -3.78 33.94 -0.37
C VAL A 179 -4.77 33.17 -1.23
N ASP A 180 -4.27 32.16 -1.93
CA ASP A 180 -5.08 31.25 -2.72
C ASP A 180 -5.85 30.29 -1.80
N LYS A 181 -7.13 30.10 -2.11
CA LYS A 181 -8.05 29.20 -1.42
C LYS A 181 -8.83 28.38 -2.42
N THR A 182 -9.29 27.21 -1.99
CA THR A 182 -10.08 26.29 -2.82
C THR A 182 -11.46 26.07 -2.21
N ALA A 183 -12.50 26.35 -3.00
CA ALA A 183 -13.88 26.05 -2.66
C ALA A 183 -14.48 25.04 -3.66
N PHE A 184 -15.35 24.16 -3.15
CA PHE A 184 -16.11 23.20 -3.93
C PHE A 184 -17.57 23.64 -4.02
N LEU A 185 -18.07 23.75 -5.24
CA LEU A 185 -19.45 24.12 -5.54
C LEU A 185 -20.22 22.87 -5.97
N TYR A 186 -21.27 22.55 -5.22
CA TYR A 186 -22.09 21.37 -5.44
C TYR A 186 -23.21 21.66 -6.44
N ASP A 187 -23.74 20.62 -7.09
CA ASP A 187 -24.91 20.71 -7.99
C ASP A 187 -26.10 21.46 -7.35
N SER A 188 -26.21 21.44 -6.02
CA SER A 188 -27.23 22.14 -5.23
C SER A 188 -26.98 23.63 -5.00
N GLY A 189 -25.86 24.19 -5.47
CA GLY A 189 -25.46 25.58 -5.22
C GLY A 189 -24.72 25.80 -3.91
N VAL A 190 -24.59 24.79 -3.06
CA VAL A 190 -23.86 24.90 -1.78
C VAL A 190 -22.35 25.03 -2.06
N ILE A 191 -21.69 25.92 -1.31
CA ILE A 191 -20.25 26.16 -1.39
C ILE A 191 -19.61 25.69 -0.08
N LEU A 192 -18.63 24.79 -0.17
CA LEU A 192 -17.89 24.26 0.98
C LEU A 192 -16.38 24.30 0.74
N HIS A 193 -15.63 24.13 1.83
CA HIS A 193 -14.18 24.13 1.90
C HIS A 193 -13.54 25.51 1.63
N GLU A 194 -12.71 25.96 2.58
CA GLU A 194 -12.01 27.27 2.62
C GLU A 194 -12.86 28.53 2.33
N TRP A 195 -14.19 28.37 2.25
CA TRP A 195 -15.15 29.42 1.97
C TRP A 195 -15.52 30.19 3.23
N ASP A 196 -14.76 31.25 3.50
CA ASP A 196 -14.91 32.08 4.71
C ASP A 196 -15.95 33.21 4.57
N PHE A 197 -16.82 33.16 3.54
CA PHE A 197 -17.81 34.19 3.31
C PHE A 197 -19.18 33.85 3.88
N HIS A 198 -19.98 34.88 4.16
CA HIS A 198 -21.29 34.71 4.80
C HIS A 198 -22.31 33.95 3.94
N PHE A 199 -22.37 34.20 2.63
CA PHE A 199 -23.26 33.46 1.73
C PHE A 199 -22.55 32.21 1.25
N ASN A 200 -23.01 31.04 1.68
CA ASN A 200 -22.47 29.72 1.34
C ASN A 200 -23.37 28.93 0.38
N GLY A 201 -24.25 29.63 -0.34
CA GLY A 201 -25.20 29.05 -1.27
C GLY A 201 -25.50 30.00 -2.42
N ILE A 202 -25.53 29.45 -3.63
CA ILE A 202 -25.93 30.13 -4.86
C ILE A 202 -27.38 29.73 -5.15
N ASN A 203 -28.26 30.72 -5.22
CA ASN A 203 -29.64 30.49 -5.66
C ASN A 203 -29.69 30.54 -7.18
N PHE A 204 -30.21 29.48 -7.80
CA PHE A 204 -30.43 29.37 -9.23
C PHE A 204 -31.83 28.80 -9.48
N SER A 205 -32.36 29.02 -10.69
CA SER A 205 -33.74 28.60 -11.04
C SER A 205 -33.79 27.25 -11.77
N GLY A 206 -32.63 26.73 -12.20
CA GLY A 206 -32.51 25.46 -12.92
C GLY A 206 -32.52 24.22 -12.01
N GLU A 207 -32.43 23.04 -12.62
CA GLU A 207 -32.33 21.76 -11.90
C GLU A 207 -30.94 21.54 -11.28
N LYS A 208 -29.90 22.17 -11.85
CA LYS A 208 -28.51 22.12 -11.40
C LYS A 208 -27.85 23.48 -11.55
N LEU A 209 -26.81 23.71 -10.77
CA LEU A 209 -25.97 24.90 -10.84
C LEU A 209 -25.27 25.01 -12.21
N GLU A 210 -25.43 26.14 -12.89
CA GLU A 210 -24.71 26.44 -14.13
C GLU A 210 -23.55 27.41 -13.89
N ALA A 211 -22.57 27.42 -14.80
CA ALA A 211 -21.39 28.27 -14.66
C ALA A 211 -21.75 29.77 -14.63
N ASP A 212 -22.78 30.18 -15.38
CA ASP A 212 -23.26 31.55 -15.42
C ASP A 212 -23.84 32.00 -14.07
N ASP A 213 -24.51 31.10 -13.34
CA ASP A 213 -24.99 31.37 -11.96
C ASP A 213 -23.79 31.65 -11.03
N VAL A 214 -22.72 30.88 -11.17
CA VAL A 214 -21.48 31.06 -10.40
C VAL A 214 -20.84 32.41 -10.73
N PHE A 215 -20.71 32.73 -12.01
CA PHE A 215 -20.15 34.01 -12.43
C PHE A 215 -20.97 35.17 -11.90
N GLN A 216 -22.29 35.15 -12.06
CA GLN A 216 -23.17 36.22 -11.58
C GLN A 216 -23.09 36.38 -10.07
N PHE A 217 -23.07 35.28 -9.31
CA PHE A 217 -22.96 35.29 -7.87
C PHE A 217 -21.65 35.95 -7.40
N LEU A 218 -20.50 35.57 -7.99
CA LEU A 218 -19.20 36.13 -7.65
C LEU A 218 -19.12 37.63 -7.99
N GLU A 219 -19.64 38.03 -9.15
CA GLU A 219 -19.66 39.43 -9.58
C GLU A 219 -20.49 40.32 -8.64
N ILE A 220 -21.71 39.89 -8.29
CA ILE A 220 -22.65 40.67 -7.47
C ILE A 220 -22.16 40.78 -6.02
N HIS A 221 -21.69 39.67 -5.44
CA HIS A 221 -21.45 39.60 -4.00
C HIS A 221 -19.99 39.77 -3.60
N TYR A 222 -19.03 39.45 -4.49
CA TYR A 222 -17.63 39.27 -4.11
C TYR A 222 -16.58 39.95 -4.99
N SER A 223 -16.99 40.68 -6.05
CA SER A 223 -16.07 41.41 -6.96
C SER A 223 -15.14 42.42 -6.28
N ARG A 224 -15.52 42.90 -5.08
CA ARG A 224 -14.70 43.84 -4.28
C ARG A 224 -13.77 43.17 -3.26
N ILE A 225 -13.92 41.87 -3.05
CA ILE A 225 -13.23 41.13 -1.97
C ILE A 225 -12.28 40.08 -2.55
N ILE A 226 -12.73 39.37 -3.59
CA ILE A 226 -11.91 38.40 -4.31
C ILE A 226 -11.01 39.15 -5.29
N ASP A 227 -9.72 38.85 -5.29
CA ASP A 227 -8.73 39.48 -6.17
C ASP A 227 -8.72 38.83 -7.55
N SER A 228 -8.83 37.51 -7.57
CA SER A 228 -8.90 36.72 -8.81
C SER A 228 -9.50 35.35 -8.52
N TYR A 229 -10.01 34.70 -9.56
CA TYR A 229 -10.47 33.32 -9.47
C TYR A 229 -10.22 32.52 -10.75
N LEU A 230 -10.12 31.21 -10.56
CA LEU A 230 -10.13 30.16 -11.57
C LEU A 230 -11.35 29.29 -11.28
N LEU A 231 -12.24 29.16 -12.26
CA LEU A 231 -13.38 28.23 -12.18
C LEU A 231 -13.11 27.02 -13.06
N TYR A 232 -13.12 25.85 -12.45
CA TYR A 232 -12.99 24.57 -13.14
C TYR A 232 -14.33 23.85 -13.16
N LYS A 233 -14.69 23.28 -14.31
CA LYS A 233 -15.82 22.35 -14.43
C LYS A 233 -15.35 20.92 -14.24
N MET A 234 -16.16 20.15 -13.53
CA MET A 234 -15.98 18.71 -13.38
C MET A 234 -16.39 17.99 -14.68
N ASN A 235 -15.49 17.23 -15.29
CA ASN A 235 -15.82 16.39 -16.45
C ASN A 235 -16.42 15.06 -16.01
N GLU A 236 -17.52 14.65 -16.66
CA GLU A 236 -18.21 13.39 -16.34
C GLU A 236 -17.34 12.16 -16.65
N CYS A 237 -16.51 12.20 -17.71
CA CYS A 237 -15.49 11.18 -17.99
C CYS A 237 -14.54 11.60 -19.14
N PRO A 238 -13.20 11.41 -19.04
CA PRO A 238 -12.45 10.94 -17.87
C PRO A 238 -12.37 12.01 -16.78
N SER A 239 -12.22 11.57 -15.51
CA SER A 239 -12.13 12.45 -14.34
C SER A 239 -10.95 13.40 -14.48
N GLY A 240 -11.28 14.61 -14.92
CA GLY A 240 -10.39 15.72 -15.17
C GLY A 240 -11.18 17.00 -15.01
N PHE A 241 -10.47 18.11 -15.00
CA PHE A 241 -11.04 19.42 -14.78
C PHE A 241 -10.81 20.26 -16.02
N GLU A 242 -11.85 20.93 -16.50
CA GLU A 242 -11.72 21.91 -17.56
C GLU A 242 -11.73 23.30 -16.95
N LEU A 243 -10.68 24.10 -17.21
CA LEU A 243 -10.68 25.51 -16.81
C LEU A 243 -11.70 26.26 -17.68
N LEU A 244 -12.80 26.69 -17.07
CA LEU A 244 -13.83 27.47 -17.76
C LEU A 244 -13.45 28.95 -17.86
N LYS A 245 -12.91 29.51 -16.77
CA LYS A 245 -12.63 30.94 -16.69
C LYS A 245 -11.49 31.22 -15.74
N HIS A 246 -10.62 32.12 -16.18
CA HIS A 246 -9.70 32.87 -15.32
C HIS A 246 -10.15 34.32 -15.32
N HIS A 247 -10.34 34.89 -14.13
CA HIS A 247 -10.75 36.27 -13.98
C HIS A 247 -9.94 36.95 -12.88
N LYS A 248 -9.58 38.21 -13.11
CA LYS A 248 -8.88 39.07 -12.16
C LYS A 248 -9.70 40.35 -12.01
N PHE A 249 -10.10 40.65 -10.78
CA PHE A 249 -10.83 41.87 -10.47
C PHE A 249 -9.83 43.04 -10.40
N GLU A 250 -10.17 44.15 -11.06
CA GLU A 250 -9.37 45.37 -10.96
C GLU A 250 -9.71 46.08 -9.65
N ARG A 251 -8.72 46.29 -8.79
CA ARG A 251 -8.87 47.14 -7.61
C ARG A 251 -8.82 48.61 -8.06
N SER A 252 -9.96 49.27 -8.10
CA SER A 252 -10.06 50.74 -8.21
C SER A 252 -9.60 51.42 -6.94
#